data_AF-A0A8H3CQI8-F1
#
_entry.id   AF-A0A8H3CQI8-F1
#
_cell.length_a   1.000
_cell.length_b   1.000
_cell.length_c   1.000
_cell.angle_alpha   90.00
_cell.angle_beta   90.00
_cell.angle_gamma   90.00
#
_symmetry.space_group_name_H-M   'P 1'
#
loop_
_entity.id
_entity.type
_entity.pdbx_description
1 polymer ?
#
loop_
_entity_poly.entity_id
_entity_poly.type
_entity_poly.pdbx_seq_one_letter_code
_entity_poly.pdbx_strand_id
1 'polypeptide(L)'
;MELFVISSLLIEFLNTLIGIGWTGGTTCASGAMCTKYNDYYSQCVPATSTSTSTSTTPAVTSTRAVTSTTTSTTSASPQPSGTGPSRLVGKTPALGWNSWNAYQGNINQDKIRAAADALVSLGLKDAGYTYVNIDDCWSNITGRDTGTNRIKPDLNKFPNGIKSVADYVHSLGLLIGIYGDAGTLTCAGFPGSLGYENIDAQTFAEWGIDYLKYDNCNVPGNWSDTYNGSDFDWYNSNSGIRYRQMTTALASVAAIRPIQYGI
;
A
#
# COMPACT_ATOMS: atom_id res chain seq x y z
N MET A 1 4.28 -0.51 7.33
CA MET A 1 3.44 0.68 7.10
C MET A 1 2.29 0.25 6.21
N GLU A 2 1.21 -0.24 6.81
CA GLU A 2 0.01 -0.64 6.06
C GLU A 2 -0.50 0.56 5.25
N LEU A 3 -0.81 0.32 3.98
CA LEU A 3 -1.62 1.24 3.19
C LEU A 3 -2.85 1.59 4.02
N PHE A 4 -3.27 2.85 4.09
CA PHE A 4 -4.60 3.16 4.60
C PHE A 4 -5.60 2.63 3.56
N VAL A 5 -5.93 1.34 3.69
CA VAL A 5 -6.79 0.60 2.79
C VAL A 5 -8.22 1.01 3.12
N ILE A 6 -8.89 1.62 2.14
CA ILE A 6 -10.36 1.59 2.13
C ILE A 6 -10.76 0.14 1.93
N SER A 7 -11.11 -0.56 3.02
CA SER A 7 -11.72 -1.90 2.95
C SER A 7 -12.99 -1.81 2.11
N SER A 8 -13.31 -2.78 1.26
CA SER A 8 -14.48 -2.74 0.37
C SER A 8 -15.83 -2.67 1.09
N LEU A 9 -15.85 -2.89 2.41
CA LEU A 9 -16.98 -2.53 3.27
C LEU A 9 -17.28 -1.02 3.28
N LEU A 10 -16.32 -0.16 2.90
CA LEU A 10 -16.57 1.23 2.58
C LEU A 10 -17.14 1.38 1.17
N ILE A 11 -16.60 0.72 0.14
CA ILE A 11 -16.95 1.00 -1.27
C ILE A 11 -18.43 0.66 -1.58
N GLU A 12 -19.02 -0.36 -0.95
CA GLU A 12 -20.46 -0.64 -1.05
C GLU A 12 -21.34 0.24 -0.13
N PHE A 13 -20.74 1.05 0.76
CA PHE A 13 -21.43 1.88 1.76
C PHE A 13 -21.00 3.37 1.75
N LEU A 14 -20.33 3.87 0.72
CA LEU A 14 -19.91 5.27 0.61
C LEU A 14 -21.09 6.18 0.24
N ASN A 15 -22.08 6.27 1.14
CA ASN A 15 -22.77 7.51 1.44
C ASN A 15 -22.10 8.12 2.68
N THR A 16 -20.88 8.62 2.53
CA THR A 16 -20.11 9.21 3.64
C THR A 16 -20.22 10.73 3.63
N LEU A 17 -20.48 11.32 4.80
CA LEU A 17 -20.55 12.77 4.99
C LEU A 17 -19.28 13.20 5.70
N ILE A 18 -18.37 13.84 4.98
CA ILE A 18 -17.05 14.21 5.49
C ILE A 18 -17.13 15.59 6.17
N GLY A 19 -16.33 15.82 7.23
CA GLY A 19 -16.41 16.97 8.15
C GLY A 19 -15.85 18.30 7.62
N ILE A 20 -15.36 19.17 8.54
CA ILE A 20 -15.00 20.57 8.26
C ILE A 20 -14.10 20.71 7.03
N GLY A 21 -14.56 21.47 6.02
CA GLY A 21 -13.88 21.69 4.74
C GLY A 21 -14.44 20.91 3.55
N TRP A 22 -15.38 19.98 3.79
CA TRP A 22 -16.08 19.23 2.75
C TRP A 22 -17.14 20.07 2.03
N THR A 23 -17.21 19.97 0.70
CA THR A 23 -18.19 20.67 -0.16
C THR A 23 -19.18 19.74 -0.86
N GLY A 24 -19.11 18.42 -0.60
CA GLY A 24 -20.02 17.43 -1.18
C GLY A 24 -21.33 17.26 -0.40
N GLY A 25 -22.11 16.24 -0.74
CA GLY A 25 -23.39 15.94 -0.08
C GLY A 25 -23.24 15.79 1.44
N THR A 26 -24.22 16.30 2.20
CA THR A 26 -24.26 16.32 3.68
C THR A 26 -25.43 15.51 4.25
N THR A 27 -26.05 14.65 3.46
CA THR A 27 -27.24 13.85 3.82
C THR A 27 -27.04 12.37 3.55
N CYS A 28 -27.36 11.52 4.53
CA CYS A 28 -27.37 10.07 4.38
C CYS A 28 -28.53 9.63 3.47
N ALA A 29 -28.37 8.50 2.76
CA ALA A 29 -29.48 7.86 2.06
C ALA A 29 -30.57 7.38 3.04
N SER A 30 -31.80 7.26 2.53
CA SER A 30 -32.96 6.83 3.31
C SER A 30 -32.69 5.53 4.07
N GLY A 31 -32.86 5.55 5.40
CA GLY A 31 -32.63 4.40 6.28
C GLY A 31 -31.30 4.43 7.06
N ALA A 32 -30.41 5.39 6.78
CA ALA A 32 -29.17 5.58 7.52
C ALA A 32 -29.15 6.92 8.29
N MET A 33 -28.57 6.93 9.49
CA MET A 33 -28.39 8.11 10.33
C MET A 33 -26.91 8.51 10.35
N CYS A 34 -26.63 9.81 10.33
CA CYS A 34 -25.27 10.33 10.43
C CYS A 34 -24.78 10.28 11.88
N THR A 35 -23.69 9.56 12.13
CA THR A 35 -22.96 9.52 13.39
C THR A 35 -21.67 10.31 13.25
N LYS A 36 -21.54 11.40 14.01
CA LYS A 36 -20.31 12.20 14.07
C LYS A 36 -19.30 11.54 15.02
N TYR A 37 -18.10 11.28 14.54
CA TYR A 37 -17.00 10.75 15.37
C TYR A 37 -16.05 11.86 15.80
N ASN A 38 -15.72 12.79 14.90
CA ASN A 38 -14.94 13.98 15.21
C ASN A 38 -15.21 15.09 14.18
N ASP A 39 -14.51 16.22 14.28
CA ASP A 39 -14.73 17.39 13.42
C ASP A 39 -14.38 17.15 11.93
N TYR A 40 -13.62 16.11 11.62
CA TYR A 40 -13.20 15.74 10.28
C TYR A 40 -13.96 14.52 9.72
N TYR A 41 -14.60 13.72 10.57
CA TYR A 41 -15.18 12.43 10.21
C TYR A 41 -16.59 12.19 10.80
N SER A 42 -17.55 11.94 9.91
CA SER A 42 -18.89 11.43 10.24
C SER A 42 -19.25 10.28 9.30
N GLN A 43 -20.00 9.30 9.80
CA GLN A 43 -20.37 8.09 9.06
C GLN A 43 -21.88 7.90 9.07
N CYS A 44 -22.45 7.50 7.93
CA CYS A 44 -23.84 7.04 7.90
C CYS A 44 -23.91 5.59 8.39
N VAL A 45 -24.62 5.37 9.48
CA VAL A 45 -24.84 4.04 10.08
C VAL A 45 -26.32 3.66 9.94
N PRO A 46 -26.66 2.36 9.79
CA PRO A 46 -28.05 1.92 9.81
C PRO A 46 -28.76 2.34 11.10
N ALA A 47 -29.97 2.90 10.99
CA ALA A 47 -30.70 3.36 12.17
C ALA A 47 -31.17 2.17 13.03
N THR A 48 -30.39 1.82 14.06
CA THR A 48 -30.82 0.91 15.13
C THR A 48 -31.46 1.72 16.26
N SER A 49 -32.58 1.21 16.75
CA SER A 49 -33.41 1.83 17.79
C SER A 49 -32.67 1.98 19.12
N THR A 50 -32.71 3.21 19.68
CA THR A 50 -32.46 3.59 21.10
C THR A 50 -31.00 3.48 21.56
N SER A 51 -30.38 4.43 22.28
CA SER A 51 -30.88 5.44 23.22
C SER A 51 -29.85 6.57 23.40
N THR A 52 -30.38 7.76 23.64
CA THR A 52 -29.75 9.04 23.99
C THR A 52 -28.79 8.99 25.19
N SER A 53 -27.66 9.70 25.09
CA SER A 53 -27.16 10.54 26.19
C SER A 53 -26.26 11.67 25.68
N THR A 54 -26.69 12.87 26.03
CA THR A 54 -26.12 14.20 25.75
C THR A 54 -25.07 14.55 26.82
N SER A 55 -23.96 15.20 26.48
CA SER A 55 -23.65 16.57 26.97
C SER A 55 -22.22 17.06 26.65
N THR A 56 -22.18 18.26 26.06
CA THR A 56 -21.31 19.43 26.32
C THR A 56 -19.79 19.39 26.12
N THR A 57 -19.34 20.29 25.22
CA THR A 57 -17.95 20.73 24.94
C THR A 57 -17.63 22.05 25.71
N PRO A 58 -16.45 22.71 25.59
CA PRO A 58 -15.47 22.86 26.67
C PRO A 58 -15.05 24.34 26.94
N ALA A 59 -14.11 24.59 27.86
CA ALA A 59 -13.12 25.68 27.77
C ALA A 59 -12.03 25.55 28.85
N VAL A 60 -10.76 25.79 28.49
CA VAL A 60 -9.84 26.80 29.08
C VAL A 60 -8.38 26.57 28.61
N THR A 61 -7.91 27.55 27.84
CA THR A 61 -6.64 28.33 27.80
C THR A 61 -5.29 27.81 28.35
N SER A 62 -4.23 28.15 27.58
CA SER A 62 -2.84 28.54 27.97
C SER A 62 -1.84 27.40 28.26
N THR A 63 -0.55 27.41 27.93
CA THR A 63 0.40 28.45 27.51
C THR A 63 1.55 27.80 26.72
N ARG A 64 2.17 28.60 25.84
CA ARG A 64 3.32 28.30 24.98
C ARG A 64 4.63 28.16 25.78
N ALA A 65 5.53 27.26 25.36
CA ALA A 65 6.97 27.35 25.63
C ALA A 65 7.75 27.03 24.34
N VAL A 66 8.49 28.02 23.87
CA VAL A 66 9.41 27.94 22.72
C VAL A 66 10.80 27.63 23.30
N THR A 67 11.41 26.54 22.86
CA THR A 67 12.83 26.28 23.11
C THR A 67 13.56 26.23 21.77
N SER A 68 14.36 27.25 21.53
CA SER A 68 15.28 27.39 20.41
C SER A 68 16.53 26.55 20.66
N THR A 69 16.77 25.52 19.85
CA THR A 69 18.03 24.78 19.84
C THR A 69 18.81 25.12 18.57
N THR A 70 19.86 25.91 18.75
CA THR A 70 20.88 26.22 17.74
C THR A 70 21.68 24.95 17.45
N THR A 71 21.66 24.45 16.21
CA THR A 71 22.55 23.35 15.79
C THR A 71 23.60 23.89 14.82
N SER A 72 24.85 23.67 15.22
CA SER A 72 26.09 24.00 14.54
C SER A 72 26.27 23.23 13.22
N THR A 73 26.54 23.96 12.15
CA THR A 73 26.88 23.42 10.83
C THR A 73 28.34 22.97 10.81
N THR A 74 28.57 21.66 10.76
CA THR A 74 29.87 21.08 10.38
C THR A 74 29.76 20.54 8.96
N SER A 75 30.58 21.10 8.07
CA SER A 75 30.68 20.73 6.65
C SER A 75 31.21 19.31 6.48
N ALA A 76 30.45 18.45 5.81
CA ALA A 76 30.89 17.15 5.33
C ALA A 76 31.09 17.17 3.80
N SER A 77 32.17 16.52 3.39
CA SER A 77 32.68 16.35 2.01
C SER A 77 31.62 15.80 1.03
N PRO A 78 31.67 16.12 -0.29
CA PRO A 78 30.60 15.75 -1.22
C PRO A 78 30.59 14.24 -1.50
N GLN A 79 29.53 13.58 -1.06
CA GLN A 79 29.21 12.19 -1.39
C GLN A 79 28.52 12.13 -2.78
N PRO A 80 28.75 11.08 -3.61
CA PRO A 80 28.23 11.04 -4.97
C PRO A 80 26.70 11.06 -4.97
N SER A 81 26.12 11.96 -5.76
CA SER A 81 24.68 12.10 -5.97
C SER A 81 24.14 10.92 -6.78
N GLY A 82 23.86 9.82 -6.09
CA GLY A 82 22.93 8.81 -6.56
C GLY A 82 21.51 9.33 -6.42
N THR A 83 20.79 9.45 -7.53
CA THR A 83 19.35 9.71 -7.54
C THR A 83 18.66 8.47 -6.98
N GLY A 84 18.49 8.40 -5.66
CA GLY A 84 17.53 7.50 -5.03
C GLY A 84 16.10 7.80 -5.53
N PRO A 85 15.10 6.97 -5.17
CA PRO A 85 13.71 7.21 -5.54
C PRO A 85 13.34 8.66 -5.22
N SER A 86 12.62 9.32 -6.14
CA SER A 86 12.21 10.72 -6.04
C SER A 86 11.88 11.10 -4.59
N ARG A 87 12.43 12.21 -4.08
CA ARG A 87 12.17 12.74 -2.72
C ARG A 87 10.68 12.99 -2.40
N LEU A 88 9.77 12.75 -3.35
CA LEU A 88 8.33 12.88 -3.21
C LEU A 88 7.60 11.54 -3.00
N VAL A 89 8.11 10.43 -3.54
CA VAL A 89 7.45 9.11 -3.42
C VAL A 89 7.67 8.54 -2.02
N GLY A 90 6.60 8.19 -1.32
CA GLY A 90 6.66 7.67 0.05
C GLY A 90 6.97 8.70 1.14
N LYS A 91 6.97 10.01 0.84
CA LYS A 91 7.15 11.07 1.85
C LYS A 91 5.95 11.18 2.80
N THR A 92 4.75 10.95 2.28
CA THR A 92 3.51 10.78 3.05
C THR A 92 3.05 9.33 2.95
N PRO A 93 2.20 8.85 3.88
CA PRO A 93 1.60 7.53 3.77
C PRO A 93 0.95 7.33 2.39
N ALA A 94 1.15 6.16 1.79
CA ALA A 94 0.45 5.81 0.56
C ALA A 94 -1.05 5.62 0.88
N LEU A 95 -1.89 6.25 0.07
CA LEU A 95 -3.34 6.18 0.17
C LEU A 95 -3.90 5.45 -1.04
N GLY A 96 -4.76 4.46 -0.81
CA GLY A 96 -5.31 3.67 -1.89
C GLY A 96 -6.25 2.56 -1.44
N TRP A 97 -6.41 1.60 -2.33
CA TRP A 97 -7.19 0.39 -2.13
C TRP A 97 -6.31 -0.84 -2.31
N ASN A 98 -6.64 -1.94 -1.62
CA ASN A 98 -5.96 -3.22 -1.73
C ASN A 98 -6.99 -4.35 -1.80
N SER A 99 -6.74 -5.35 -2.65
CA SER A 99 -7.70 -6.41 -2.94
C SER A 99 -7.95 -7.42 -1.82
N TRP A 100 -7.05 -7.56 -0.84
CA TRP A 100 -7.09 -8.66 0.12
C TRP A 100 -8.35 -8.69 0.99
N ASN A 101 -8.66 -7.57 1.64
CA ASN A 101 -9.82 -7.48 2.54
C ASN A 101 -11.16 -7.57 1.78
N ALA A 102 -11.13 -7.33 0.46
CA ALA A 102 -12.29 -7.41 -0.41
C ALA A 102 -12.54 -8.83 -0.91
N TYR A 103 -11.48 -9.49 -1.37
CA TYR A 103 -11.59 -10.65 -2.25
C TYR A 103 -10.72 -11.84 -1.84
N GLN A 104 -9.82 -11.66 -0.87
CA GLN A 104 -8.74 -12.59 -0.59
C GLN A 104 -8.06 -13.03 -1.92
N GLY A 105 -7.95 -14.33 -2.18
CA GLY A 105 -7.38 -14.86 -3.43
C GLY A 105 -8.30 -14.88 -4.65
N ASN A 106 -9.59 -14.55 -4.49
CA ASN A 106 -10.57 -14.49 -5.57
C ASN A 106 -10.48 -13.17 -6.34
N ILE A 107 -9.34 -12.93 -6.99
CA ILE A 107 -9.06 -11.72 -7.77
C ILE A 107 -8.93 -12.04 -9.27
N ASN A 108 -9.21 -11.05 -10.11
CA ASN A 108 -8.96 -11.08 -11.55
C ASN A 108 -8.84 -9.64 -12.08
N GLN A 109 -8.45 -9.48 -13.36
CA GLN A 109 -8.29 -8.16 -13.98
C GLN A 109 -9.54 -7.28 -13.85
N ASP A 110 -10.75 -7.86 -13.94
CA ASP A 110 -12.00 -7.10 -13.95
C ASP A 110 -12.28 -6.48 -12.58
N LYS A 111 -12.01 -7.22 -11.50
CA LYS A 111 -12.12 -6.71 -10.12
C LYS A 111 -11.14 -5.56 -9.86
N ILE A 112 -9.91 -5.67 -10.37
CA ILE A 112 -8.90 -4.61 -10.19
C ILE A 112 -9.29 -3.36 -10.98
N ARG A 113 -9.78 -3.53 -12.22
CA ARG A 113 -10.27 -2.40 -13.04
C ARG A 113 -11.50 -1.74 -12.43
N ALA A 114 -12.46 -2.52 -11.94
CA ALA A 114 -13.64 -1.99 -11.26
C ALA A 114 -13.30 -1.19 -10.00
N ALA A 115 -12.30 -1.63 -9.21
CA ALA A 115 -11.81 -0.86 -8.07
C ALA A 115 -11.18 0.47 -8.52
N ALA A 116 -10.38 0.45 -9.60
CA ALA A 116 -9.79 1.66 -10.16
C ALA A 116 -10.85 2.66 -10.66
N ASP A 117 -11.88 2.17 -11.35
CA ASP A 117 -13.02 2.98 -11.80
C ASP A 117 -13.75 3.61 -10.61
N ALA A 118 -14.00 2.82 -9.55
CA ALA A 118 -14.67 3.28 -8.35
C ALA A 118 -13.87 4.38 -7.62
N LEU A 119 -12.54 4.26 -7.56
CA LEU A 119 -11.69 5.31 -6.98
C LEU A 119 -11.87 6.66 -7.69
N VAL A 120 -12.07 6.64 -9.01
CA VAL A 120 -12.33 7.87 -9.79
C VAL A 120 -13.76 8.32 -9.64
N SER A 121 -14.75 7.44 -9.88
CA SER A 121 -16.17 7.83 -9.93
C SER A 121 -16.71 8.30 -8.58
N LEU A 122 -16.14 7.81 -7.48
CA LEU A 122 -16.51 8.22 -6.12
C LEU A 122 -15.72 9.44 -5.61
N GLY A 123 -14.82 10.01 -6.43
CA GLY A 123 -13.98 11.15 -6.05
C GLY A 123 -12.87 10.82 -5.03
N LEU A 124 -12.61 9.54 -4.76
CA LEU A 124 -11.57 9.11 -3.81
C LEU A 124 -10.17 9.45 -4.32
N LYS A 125 -9.95 9.39 -5.64
CA LYS A 125 -8.73 9.87 -6.27
C LYS A 125 -8.44 11.33 -5.91
N ASP A 126 -9.45 12.19 -6.01
CA ASP A 126 -9.33 13.63 -5.69
C ASP A 126 -9.12 13.85 -4.19
N ALA A 127 -9.59 12.93 -3.34
CA ALA A 127 -9.29 12.90 -1.92
C ALA A 127 -7.89 12.31 -1.58
N GLY A 128 -7.10 11.91 -2.59
CA GLY A 128 -5.72 11.47 -2.45
C GLY A 128 -5.50 9.96 -2.53
N TYR A 129 -6.55 9.14 -2.62
CA TYR A 129 -6.44 7.68 -2.77
C TYR A 129 -6.04 7.35 -4.21
N THR A 130 -4.75 7.15 -4.43
CA THR A 130 -4.16 7.06 -5.77
C THR A 130 -3.66 5.67 -6.12
N TYR A 131 -3.45 4.79 -5.14
CA TYR A 131 -2.96 3.43 -5.38
C TYR A 131 -4.09 2.40 -5.50
N VAL A 132 -4.00 1.53 -6.50
CA VAL A 132 -4.82 0.31 -6.66
C VAL A 132 -3.90 -0.89 -6.54
N ASN A 133 -3.90 -1.55 -5.38
CA ASN A 133 -2.92 -2.59 -5.06
C ASN A 133 -3.52 -3.99 -5.25
N ILE A 134 -2.85 -4.79 -6.10
CA ILE A 134 -3.11 -6.21 -6.24
C ILE A 134 -2.39 -6.94 -5.11
N ASP A 135 -3.13 -7.62 -4.24
CA ASP A 135 -2.57 -8.44 -3.17
C ASP A 135 -2.24 -9.86 -3.65
N ASP A 136 -2.00 -10.79 -2.72
CA ASP A 136 -1.58 -12.17 -3.02
C ASP A 136 -2.54 -12.90 -4.00
N CYS A 137 -2.10 -14.06 -4.50
CA CYS A 137 -2.82 -14.94 -5.43
C CYS A 137 -2.95 -14.43 -6.87
N TRP A 138 -2.15 -13.44 -7.29
CA TRP A 138 -2.17 -12.90 -8.66
C TRP A 138 -1.32 -13.70 -9.65
N SER A 139 -0.27 -14.36 -9.16
CA SER A 139 0.70 -15.09 -9.97
C SER A 139 0.25 -16.52 -10.25
N ASN A 140 0.96 -17.20 -11.15
CA ASN A 140 0.69 -18.59 -11.44
C ASN A 140 1.22 -19.49 -10.31
N ILE A 141 0.31 -20.20 -9.64
CA ILE A 141 0.64 -21.06 -8.49
C ILE A 141 1.60 -22.21 -8.85
N THR A 142 1.63 -22.65 -10.12
CA THR A 142 2.48 -23.77 -10.53
C THR A 142 3.96 -23.40 -10.59
N GLY A 143 4.31 -22.13 -10.40
CA GLY A 143 5.69 -21.67 -10.34
C GLY A 143 6.02 -20.57 -11.34
N ARG A 144 7.33 -20.31 -11.44
CA ARG A 144 7.92 -19.31 -12.33
C ARG A 144 7.93 -19.77 -13.78
N ASP A 145 8.30 -18.87 -14.68
CA ASP A 145 8.55 -19.18 -16.08
C ASP A 145 9.81 -20.04 -16.24
N THR A 146 9.71 -21.11 -17.04
CA THR A 146 10.84 -22.01 -17.30
C THR A 146 11.79 -21.38 -18.31
N GLY A 147 13.02 -21.08 -17.88
CA GLY A 147 14.07 -20.51 -18.72
C GLY A 147 14.44 -19.08 -18.32
N THR A 148 13.45 -18.24 -18.00
CA THR A 148 13.72 -16.88 -17.51
C THR A 148 13.73 -16.75 -15.99
N ASN A 149 13.13 -17.73 -15.28
CA ASN A 149 12.88 -17.68 -13.83
C ASN A 149 12.02 -16.49 -13.36
N ARG A 150 11.40 -15.75 -14.28
CA ARG A 150 10.50 -14.65 -13.94
C ARG A 150 9.24 -15.17 -13.28
N ILE A 151 8.75 -14.44 -12.28
CA ILE A 151 7.38 -14.63 -11.81
C ILE A 151 6.42 -14.34 -12.96
N LYS A 152 5.39 -15.18 -13.13
CA LYS A 152 4.43 -15.07 -14.22
C LYS A 152 3.01 -14.93 -13.68
N PRO A 153 2.16 -14.08 -14.27
CA PRO A 153 0.76 -13.96 -13.85
C PRO A 153 -0.01 -15.25 -14.12
N ASP A 154 -1.09 -15.47 -13.35
CA ASP A 154 -2.12 -16.42 -13.75
C ASP A 154 -2.92 -15.83 -14.91
N LEU A 155 -2.74 -16.37 -16.12
CA LEU A 155 -3.42 -15.89 -17.33
C LEU A 155 -4.93 -16.21 -17.36
N ASN A 156 -5.44 -17.06 -16.47
CA ASN A 156 -6.90 -17.18 -16.31
C ASN A 156 -7.47 -15.98 -15.56
N LYS A 157 -6.70 -15.39 -14.64
CA LYS A 157 -7.08 -14.18 -13.88
C LYS A 157 -6.74 -12.90 -14.64
N PHE A 158 -5.63 -12.91 -15.35
CA PHE A 158 -5.04 -11.77 -16.07
C PHE A 158 -4.68 -12.18 -17.51
N PRO A 159 -5.66 -12.39 -18.40
CA PRO A 159 -5.43 -12.93 -19.75
C PRO A 159 -4.49 -12.10 -20.62
N ASN A 160 -4.41 -10.79 -20.37
CA ASN A 160 -3.50 -9.88 -21.08
C ASN A 160 -2.26 -9.50 -20.24
N GLY A 161 -2.01 -10.24 -19.15
CA GLY A 161 -0.93 -9.98 -18.20
C GLY A 161 -1.15 -8.75 -17.31
N ILE A 162 -0.27 -8.57 -16.33
CA ILE A 162 -0.36 -7.46 -15.36
C ILE A 162 -0.15 -6.10 -16.02
N LYS A 163 0.75 -6.01 -17.01
CA LYS A 163 1.01 -4.75 -17.72
C LYS A 163 -0.26 -4.14 -18.32
N SER A 164 -1.15 -4.96 -18.89
CA SER A 164 -2.42 -4.46 -19.44
C SER A 164 -3.35 -3.88 -18.38
N VAL A 165 -3.27 -4.36 -17.13
CA VAL A 165 -4.01 -3.78 -16.00
C VAL A 165 -3.33 -2.50 -15.50
N ALA A 166 -1.99 -2.49 -15.42
CA ALA A 166 -1.21 -1.30 -15.08
C ALA A 166 -1.49 -0.15 -16.04
N ASP A 167 -1.40 -0.40 -17.35
CA ASP A 167 -1.67 0.60 -18.40
C ASP A 167 -3.09 1.17 -18.27
N TYR A 168 -4.08 0.34 -17.92
CA TYR A 168 -5.45 0.78 -17.66
C TYR A 168 -5.53 1.69 -16.43
N VAL A 169 -4.97 1.26 -15.29
CA VAL A 169 -4.97 2.04 -14.04
C VAL A 169 -4.26 3.38 -14.25
N HIS A 170 -3.15 3.41 -14.97
CA HIS A 170 -2.44 4.66 -15.29
C HIS A 170 -3.25 5.57 -16.22
N SER A 171 -4.05 5.02 -17.13
CA SER A 171 -4.93 5.82 -18.01
C SER A 171 -5.97 6.63 -17.22
N LEU A 172 -6.32 6.16 -16.02
CA LEU A 172 -7.19 6.86 -15.07
C LEU A 172 -6.43 7.86 -14.19
N GLY A 173 -5.12 8.00 -14.37
CA GLY A 173 -4.22 8.79 -13.54
C GLY A 173 -4.07 8.26 -12.11
N LEU A 174 -4.28 6.96 -11.92
CA LEU A 174 -4.01 6.23 -10.68
C LEU A 174 -2.64 5.54 -10.79
N LEU A 175 -2.17 4.98 -9.68
CA LEU A 175 -0.94 4.19 -9.53
C LEU A 175 -1.31 2.75 -9.19
N ILE A 176 -0.51 1.77 -9.60
CA ILE A 176 -0.79 0.35 -9.38
C ILE A 176 0.24 -0.30 -8.48
N GLY A 177 -0.20 -1.10 -7.51
CA GLY A 177 0.67 -1.91 -6.68
C GLY A 177 0.55 -3.41 -6.97
N ILE A 178 1.61 -4.14 -6.62
CA ILE A 178 1.65 -5.60 -6.65
C ILE A 178 2.15 -6.14 -5.32
N TYR A 179 1.95 -7.43 -5.11
CA TYR A 179 2.37 -8.17 -3.93
C TYR A 179 3.54 -9.10 -4.25
N GLY A 180 4.53 -9.14 -3.36
CA GLY A 180 5.59 -10.15 -3.30
C GLY A 180 5.85 -10.57 -1.85
N ASP A 181 6.76 -11.51 -1.66
CA ASP A 181 7.08 -12.04 -0.34
C ASP A 181 8.60 -12.23 -0.20
N ALA A 182 9.14 -11.83 0.95
CA ALA A 182 10.54 -11.98 1.35
C ALA A 182 10.92 -13.42 1.77
N GLY A 183 10.12 -14.41 1.41
CA GLY A 183 10.37 -15.83 1.57
C GLY A 183 10.28 -16.59 0.24
N THR A 184 10.27 -17.92 0.37
CA THR A 184 10.27 -18.82 -0.81
C THR A 184 8.90 -18.92 -1.48
N LEU A 185 7.84 -18.72 -0.70
CA LEU A 185 6.45 -18.68 -1.15
C LEU A 185 5.72 -17.52 -0.47
N THR A 186 4.73 -16.96 -1.14
CA THR A 186 3.78 -16.03 -0.54
C THR A 186 2.97 -16.68 0.58
N CYS A 187 2.29 -15.89 1.39
CA CYS A 187 1.43 -16.41 2.45
C CYS A 187 0.34 -17.38 1.93
N ALA A 188 -0.17 -17.18 0.71
CA ALA A 188 -1.11 -18.08 0.07
C ALA A 188 -0.45 -19.21 -0.76
N GLY A 189 0.87 -19.36 -0.69
CA GLY A 189 1.61 -20.47 -1.32
C GLY A 189 2.00 -20.26 -2.78
N PHE A 190 1.96 -19.02 -3.28
CA PHE A 190 2.42 -18.67 -4.64
C PHE A 190 3.94 -18.42 -4.64
N PRO A 191 4.61 -18.31 -5.81
CA PRO A 191 6.04 -18.01 -5.85
C PRO A 191 6.42 -16.74 -5.08
N GLY A 192 7.28 -16.86 -4.07
CA GLY A 192 7.89 -15.74 -3.34
C GLY A 192 9.17 -15.24 -4.02
N SER A 193 9.72 -14.12 -3.55
CA SER A 193 10.80 -13.39 -4.22
C SER A 193 12.19 -13.57 -3.59
N LEU A 194 12.32 -14.31 -2.48
CA LEU A 194 13.62 -14.55 -1.86
C LEU A 194 14.59 -15.25 -2.83
N GLY A 195 15.74 -14.62 -3.09
CA GLY A 195 16.74 -15.08 -4.06
C GLY A 195 16.46 -14.74 -5.53
N TYR A 196 15.33 -14.08 -5.82
CA TYR A 196 14.91 -13.66 -7.16
C TYR A 196 14.69 -12.15 -7.25
N GLU A 197 15.16 -11.37 -6.27
CA GLU A 197 14.81 -9.97 -6.07
C GLU A 197 15.10 -9.11 -7.30
N ASN A 198 16.27 -9.29 -7.93
CA ASN A 198 16.65 -8.54 -9.12
C ASN A 198 15.74 -8.84 -10.33
N ILE A 199 15.38 -10.12 -10.52
CA ILE A 199 14.55 -10.54 -11.65
C ILE A 199 13.11 -10.06 -11.43
N ASP A 200 12.61 -10.16 -10.20
CA ASP A 200 11.25 -9.74 -9.86
C ASP A 200 11.11 -8.22 -9.89
N ALA A 201 12.07 -7.46 -9.33
CA ALA A 201 12.09 -6.00 -9.42
C ALA A 201 12.10 -5.52 -10.88
N GLN A 202 12.94 -6.13 -11.73
CA GLN A 202 12.98 -5.84 -13.17
C GLN A 202 11.63 -6.15 -13.83
N THR A 203 11.04 -7.30 -13.51
CA THR A 203 9.73 -7.72 -14.05
C THR A 203 8.63 -6.73 -13.66
N PHE A 204 8.60 -6.30 -12.40
CA PHE A 204 7.62 -5.33 -11.90
C PHE A 204 7.79 -3.95 -12.55
N ALA A 205 9.03 -3.49 -12.72
CA ALA A 205 9.31 -2.23 -13.41
C ALA A 205 8.88 -2.28 -14.88
N GLU A 206 9.17 -3.38 -15.60
CA GLU A 206 8.74 -3.60 -16.99
C GLU A 206 7.21 -3.65 -17.14
N TRP A 207 6.49 -4.16 -16.14
CA TRP A 207 5.03 -4.18 -16.13
C TRP A 207 4.38 -2.87 -15.73
N GLY A 208 5.15 -1.88 -15.27
CA GLY A 208 4.59 -0.59 -14.87
C GLY A 208 4.10 -0.54 -13.41
N ILE A 209 4.63 -1.37 -12.51
CA ILE A 209 4.24 -1.33 -11.10
C ILE A 209 4.81 -0.09 -10.40
N ASP A 210 4.01 0.54 -9.54
CA ASP A 210 4.35 1.74 -8.77
C ASP A 210 4.57 1.47 -7.28
N TYR A 211 4.06 0.35 -6.79
CA TYR A 211 4.10 -0.02 -5.38
C TYR A 211 4.32 -1.52 -5.22
N LEU A 212 5.20 -1.91 -4.30
CA LEU A 212 5.37 -3.31 -3.89
C LEU A 212 5.00 -3.45 -2.42
N LYS A 213 3.95 -4.23 -2.13
CA LYS A 213 3.74 -4.80 -0.79
C LYS A 213 4.63 -6.04 -0.67
N TYR A 214 5.47 -6.13 0.35
CA TYR A 214 6.46 -7.19 0.49
C TYR A 214 6.34 -7.90 1.83
N ASP A 215 5.78 -9.11 1.77
CA ASP A 215 5.38 -9.88 2.94
C ASP A 215 6.53 -10.74 3.51
N ASN A 216 6.25 -11.55 4.53
CA ASN A 216 7.25 -12.23 5.34
C ASN A 216 6.98 -13.73 5.59
N CYS A 217 6.18 -14.38 4.74
CA CYS A 217 5.82 -15.79 4.93
C CYS A 217 6.91 -16.75 4.38
N ASN A 218 6.84 -18.03 4.78
CA ASN A 218 7.67 -19.11 4.24
C ASN A 218 9.18 -18.81 4.14
N VAL A 219 9.71 -18.17 5.19
CA VAL A 219 11.16 -17.93 5.35
C VAL A 219 11.84 -19.28 5.64
N PRO A 220 12.79 -19.73 4.81
CA PRO A 220 13.47 -21.00 5.02
C PRO A 220 14.41 -20.90 6.23
N GLY A 221 14.68 -22.03 6.89
CA GLY A 221 15.39 -22.04 8.17
C GLY A 221 16.79 -21.40 8.15
N ASN A 222 17.50 -21.45 7.03
CA ASN A 222 18.80 -20.78 6.87
C ASN A 222 18.71 -19.25 6.73
N TRP A 223 17.50 -18.71 6.62
CA TRP A 223 17.16 -17.29 6.55
C TRP A 223 16.32 -16.81 7.75
N SER A 224 16.07 -17.67 8.73
CA SER A 224 15.37 -17.29 9.96
C SER A 224 16.28 -16.49 10.88
N ASP A 225 15.72 -15.54 11.63
CA ASP A 225 16.48 -14.79 12.64
C ASP A 225 16.80 -15.68 13.86
N THR A 226 18.02 -15.57 14.36
CA THR A 226 18.42 -16.17 15.65
C THR A 226 18.58 -15.06 16.67
N TYR A 227 17.54 -14.81 17.47
CA TYR A 227 17.58 -13.79 18.52
C TYR A 227 18.62 -14.14 19.59
N ASN A 228 19.50 -13.19 19.92
CA ASN A 228 20.60 -13.39 20.89
C ASN A 228 20.54 -12.44 22.11
N GLY A 229 19.37 -11.87 22.41
CA GLY A 229 19.18 -11.00 23.59
C GLY A 229 19.25 -9.52 23.28
N SER A 230 19.60 -8.72 24.30
CA SER A 230 19.52 -7.24 24.26
C SER A 230 20.45 -6.57 23.25
N ASP A 231 21.51 -7.26 22.83
CA ASP A 231 22.51 -6.75 21.88
C ASP A 231 22.20 -7.19 20.44
N PHE A 232 21.00 -7.72 20.18
CA PHE A 232 20.63 -8.20 18.86
C PHE A 232 20.52 -7.02 17.87
N ASP A 233 21.41 -7.05 16.88
CA ASP A 233 21.41 -6.08 15.80
C ASP A 233 20.34 -6.42 14.75
N TRP A 234 19.16 -5.82 14.93
CA TRP A 234 18.04 -5.94 13.98
C TRP A 234 18.36 -5.43 12.59
N TYR A 235 19.33 -4.51 12.45
CA TYR A 235 19.74 -4.07 11.12
C TYR A 235 20.48 -5.20 10.42
N ASN A 236 21.38 -5.92 11.08
CA ASN A 236 22.12 -7.03 10.48
C ASN A 236 21.47 -8.41 10.66
N SER A 237 20.20 -8.47 11.09
CA SER A 237 19.43 -9.71 11.13
C SER A 237 19.15 -10.26 9.72
N ASN A 238 18.81 -11.55 9.62
CA ASN A 238 18.41 -12.15 8.35
C ASN A 238 17.15 -11.47 7.79
N SER A 239 16.19 -11.10 8.64
CA SER A 239 15.06 -10.29 8.20
C SER A 239 15.50 -8.93 7.63
N GLY A 240 16.37 -8.20 8.33
CA GLY A 240 16.92 -6.95 7.84
C GLY A 240 17.60 -7.10 6.47
N ILE A 241 18.36 -8.19 6.28
CA ILE A 241 19.04 -8.50 5.02
C ILE A 241 18.04 -8.77 3.90
N ARG A 242 17.04 -9.65 4.11
CA ARG A 242 16.03 -10.00 3.09
C ARG A 242 15.29 -8.77 2.55
N TYR A 243 14.84 -7.89 3.44
CA TYR A 243 14.15 -6.67 3.03
C TYR A 243 15.09 -5.70 2.28
N ARG A 244 16.37 -5.59 2.69
CA ARG A 244 17.35 -4.75 1.99
C ARG A 244 17.75 -5.28 0.62
N GLN A 245 17.73 -6.59 0.40
CA GLN A 245 17.98 -7.18 -0.91
C GLN A 245 16.95 -6.68 -1.92
N MET A 246 15.67 -6.74 -1.58
CA MET A 246 14.61 -6.20 -2.44
C MET A 246 14.69 -4.67 -2.57
N THR A 247 14.97 -3.92 -1.49
CA THR A 247 15.23 -2.47 -1.59
C THR A 247 16.33 -2.15 -2.61
N THR A 248 17.42 -2.91 -2.59
CA THR A 248 18.56 -2.74 -3.52
C THR A 248 18.15 -3.06 -4.96
N ALA A 249 17.38 -4.14 -5.15
CA ALA A 249 16.86 -4.52 -6.46
C ALA A 249 15.91 -3.45 -7.04
N LEU A 250 14.97 -2.93 -6.24
CA LEU A 250 14.07 -1.85 -6.65
C LEU A 250 14.83 -0.56 -6.99
N ALA A 251 15.86 -0.23 -6.22
CA ALA A 251 16.71 0.93 -6.51
C ALA A 251 17.47 0.77 -7.85
N SER A 252 17.89 -0.44 -8.20
CA SER A 252 18.59 -0.72 -9.47
C SER A 252 17.72 -0.50 -10.71
N VAL A 253 16.39 -0.61 -10.57
CA VAL A 253 15.42 -0.44 -11.66
C VAL A 253 14.72 0.91 -11.61
N ALA A 254 15.09 1.80 -10.70
CA ALA A 254 14.42 3.10 -10.52
C ALA A 254 14.49 4.01 -11.75
N ALA A 255 15.49 3.83 -12.61
CA ALA A 255 15.59 4.54 -13.90
C ALA A 255 14.56 4.04 -14.94
N ILE A 256 14.08 2.80 -14.80
CA ILE A 256 12.99 2.25 -15.61
C ILE A 256 11.67 2.70 -15.01
N ARG A 257 11.47 2.42 -13.71
CA ARG A 257 10.28 2.81 -12.97
C ARG A 257 10.59 2.89 -11.47
N PRO A 258 10.39 4.04 -10.82
CA PRO A 258 10.45 4.12 -9.36
C PRO A 258 9.28 3.34 -8.74
N ILE A 259 9.59 2.39 -7.86
CA ILE A 259 8.59 1.58 -7.15
C ILE A 259 8.64 1.92 -5.66
N GLN A 260 7.54 2.41 -5.11
CA GLN A 260 7.39 2.61 -3.67
C GLN A 260 7.39 1.26 -2.95
N TYR A 261 8.15 1.16 -1.87
CA TYR A 261 8.32 -0.10 -1.15
C TYR A 261 7.54 -0.08 0.17
N GLY A 262 6.59 -1.00 0.29
CA GLY A 262 5.75 -1.21 1.47
C GLY A 262 6.12 -2.48 2.20
N ILE A 263 6.71 -2.31 3.38
CA ILE A 263 7.02 -3.38 4.36
C ILE A 263 6.02 -3.37 5.50
#